data_AF-A0A920G2F9-F1
#
_entry.id   AF-A0A920G2F9-F1
#
_cell.length_a   1.000
_cell.length_b   1.000
_cell.length_c   1.000
_cell.angle_alpha   90.00
_cell.angle_beta   90.00
_cell.angle_gamma   90.00
#
_symmetry.space_group_name_H-M   'P 1'
#
loop_
_entity.id
_entity.type
_entity.pdbx_description
1 polymer ?
#
loop_
_entity_poly.entity_id
_entity_poly.type
_entity_poly.pdbx_seq_one_letter_code
_entity_poly.pdbx_strand_id
1 'polypeptide(L)'
;MPSRLNILTCPLPVLRTLNGDSQLSPLPQMEAERIDALRREGAITGVEDLLNDPALEGQQLAALKPLLDVKSDWFLLDATVELVDRERHLFSVLRRREEQVVAVFRSEGEL
;
A
#
# COMPACT_ATOMS: atom_id res chain seq x y z
N MET A 1 -5.78 -13.29 -10.41
CA MET A 1 -5.45 -11.93 -10.86
C MET A 1 -4.41 -11.34 -9.92
N PRO A 2 -3.50 -10.48 -10.39
CA PRO A 2 -2.57 -9.77 -9.50
C PRO A 2 -3.34 -8.92 -8.48
N SER A 3 -2.76 -8.73 -7.29
CA SER A 3 -3.34 -7.88 -6.25
C SER A 3 -3.28 -6.40 -6.66
N ARG A 4 -4.31 -5.64 -6.28
CA ARG A 4 -4.35 -4.18 -6.48
C ARG A 4 -3.50 -3.46 -5.42
N LEU A 5 -3.01 -2.28 -5.76
CA LEU A 5 -2.24 -1.44 -4.86
C LEU A 5 -3.18 -0.76 -3.85
N ASN A 6 -2.90 -0.93 -2.55
CA ASN A 6 -3.60 -0.20 -1.51
C ASN A 6 -3.05 1.23 -1.38
N ILE A 7 -3.84 2.22 -1.81
CA ILE A 7 -3.42 3.64 -1.79
C ILE A 7 -3.26 4.18 -0.36
N LEU A 8 -3.97 3.61 0.62
CA LEU A 8 -3.94 4.07 2.00
C LEU A 8 -2.67 3.63 2.74
N THR A 9 -1.97 2.60 2.25
CA THR A 9 -0.79 2.04 2.93
C THR A 9 0.47 2.02 2.07
N CYS A 10 0.38 2.32 0.77
CA CYS A 10 1.57 2.36 -0.08
C CYS A 10 2.58 3.39 0.45
N PRO A 11 3.90 3.12 0.37
CA PRO A 11 4.90 4.07 0.83
C PRO A 11 4.99 5.26 -0.13
N LEU A 12 5.47 6.41 0.36
CA LEU A 12 5.54 7.66 -0.41
C LEU A 12 6.23 7.50 -1.79
N PRO A 13 7.35 6.76 -1.95
CA PRO A 13 7.95 6.54 -3.26
C PRO A 13 7.02 5.83 -4.26
N VAL A 14 6.17 4.92 -3.79
CA VAL A 14 5.17 4.23 -4.63
C VAL A 14 3.97 5.13 -4.90
N LEU A 15 3.53 5.92 -3.91
CA LEU A 15 2.49 6.94 -4.13
C LEU A 15 2.90 7.90 -5.26
N ARG A 16 4.18 8.28 -5.31
CA ARG A 16 4.72 9.14 -6.37
C ARG A 16 4.67 8.54 -7.77
N THR A 17 4.55 7.22 -7.92
CA THR A 17 4.38 6.61 -9.24
C THR A 17 2.94 6.65 -9.74
N LEU A 18 1.97 7.05 -8.90
CA LEU A 18 0.55 7.13 -9.26
C LEU A 18 0.28 8.45 -9.98
N ASN A 19 0.70 8.53 -11.24
CA ASN A 19 0.51 9.68 -12.11
C ASN A 19 -0.41 9.32 -13.29
N GLY A 20 -0.65 10.26 -14.21
CA GLY A 20 -1.43 10.00 -15.42
C GLY A 20 -0.92 8.81 -16.24
N ASP A 21 -1.81 8.15 -16.99
CA ASP A 21 -1.56 6.90 -17.72
C ASP A 21 -0.34 6.94 -18.63
N SER A 22 -0.02 8.10 -19.22
CA SER A 22 1.11 8.32 -20.12
C SER A 22 2.26 9.13 -19.49
N GLN A 23 2.18 9.41 -18.18
CA GLN A 23 3.15 10.22 -17.48
C GLN A 23 4.22 9.33 -16.84
N LEU A 24 5.43 9.41 -17.37
CA LEU A 24 6.58 8.65 -16.89
C LEU A 24 7.34 9.33 -15.75
N SER A 25 7.06 10.62 -15.51
CA SER A 25 7.63 11.35 -14.39
C SER A 25 6.81 11.09 -13.13
N PRO A 26 7.46 10.90 -11.97
CA PRO A 26 6.74 10.77 -10.72
C PRO A 26 5.98 12.06 -10.39
N LEU A 27 4.93 11.94 -9.59
CA LEU A 27 4.29 13.10 -8.96
C LEU A 27 5.35 13.97 -8.27
N PRO A 28 5.20 15.31 -8.34
CA PRO A 28 6.04 16.24 -7.58
C PRO A 28 6.05 15.85 -6.11
N GLN A 29 7.22 15.95 -5.47
CA GLN A 29 7.39 15.53 -4.08
C GLN A 29 6.40 16.23 -3.13
N MET A 30 6.27 17.55 -3.27
CA MET A 30 5.36 18.36 -2.46
C MET A 30 3.90 17.90 -2.59
N GLU A 31 3.44 17.58 -3.80
CA GLU A 31 2.07 17.09 -4.02
C GLU A 31 1.86 15.71 -3.40
N ALA A 32 2.83 14.81 -3.56
CA ALA A 32 2.73 13.47 -2.98
C ALA A 32 2.76 13.49 -1.44
N GLU A 33 3.57 14.38 -0.84
CA GLU A 33 3.60 14.58 0.61
C GLU A 33 2.27 15.17 1.12
N ARG A 34 1.67 16.10 0.37
CA ARG A 34 0.33 16.62 0.67
C ARG A 34 -0.74 15.52 0.63
N ILE A 35 -0.76 14.70 -0.42
CA ILE A 35 -1.67 13.56 -0.54
C ILE A 35 -1.43 12.56 0.60
N ASP A 36 -0.17 12.31 0.95
CA ASP A 36 0.20 11.45 2.08
C ASP A 36 -0.31 11.97 3.43
N ALA A 37 -0.32 13.29 3.64
CA ALA A 37 -0.92 13.89 4.82
C ALA A 37 -2.44 13.72 4.82
N LEU A 38 -3.12 13.99 3.70
CA LEU A 38 -4.57 13.85 3.56
C LEU A 38 -5.07 12.43 3.86
N ARG A 39 -4.37 11.39 3.39
CA ARG A 39 -4.73 10.01 3.74
C ARG A 39 -4.51 9.68 5.22
N ARG A 40 -3.48 10.24 5.86
CA ARG A 40 -3.22 10.06 7.30
C ARG A 40 -4.26 10.75 8.17
N GLU A 41 -4.80 11.87 7.68
CA GLU A 41 -5.89 12.61 8.32
C GLU A 41 -7.28 12.02 8.01
N GLY A 42 -7.36 11.00 7.15
CA GLY A 42 -8.61 10.34 6.78
C GLY A 42 -9.44 11.11 5.76
N ALA A 43 -8.88 12.15 5.11
CA ALA A 43 -9.55 12.89 4.04
C ALA A 43 -9.60 12.11 2.71
N ILE A 44 -8.66 11.18 2.50
CA ILE A 44 -8.69 10.21 1.39
C ILE A 44 -9.17 8.88 1.95
N THR A 45 -10.37 8.47 1.57
CA THR A 45 -11.02 7.24 2.05
C THR A 45 -11.26 6.22 0.93
N GLY A 46 -11.32 6.69 -0.31
CA GLY A 46 -11.59 5.90 -1.51
C GLY A 46 -10.60 6.19 -2.63
N VAL A 47 -10.62 5.32 -3.64
CA VAL A 47 -9.85 5.51 -4.88
C VAL A 47 -10.26 6.80 -5.58
N GLU A 48 -11.56 7.12 -5.62
CA GLU A 48 -12.04 8.35 -6.27
C GLU A 48 -11.53 9.62 -5.56
N ASP A 49 -11.35 9.62 -4.24
CA ASP A 49 -10.82 10.78 -3.51
C ASP A 49 -9.39 11.11 -3.98
N LEU A 50 -8.57 10.07 -4.21
CA LEU A 50 -7.24 10.23 -4.79
C LEU A 50 -7.31 10.68 -6.24
N LEU A 51 -8.16 10.07 -7.08
CA LEU A 51 -8.23 10.38 -8.51
C LEU A 51 -8.79 11.79 -8.80
N ASN A 52 -9.59 12.33 -7.88
CA ASN A 52 -10.10 13.70 -7.95
C ASN A 52 -9.17 14.74 -7.30
N ASP A 53 -8.01 14.32 -6.79
CA ASP A 53 -7.05 15.22 -6.18
C ASP A 53 -6.48 16.19 -7.24
N PRO A 54 -6.30 17.50 -6.93
CA PRO A 54 -5.78 18.49 -7.86
C PRO A 54 -4.44 18.13 -8.52
N ALA A 55 -3.60 17.32 -7.88
CA ALA A 55 -2.33 16.87 -8.47
C ALA A 55 -2.50 15.99 -9.72
N LEU A 56 -3.69 15.40 -9.90
CA LEU A 56 -4.05 14.55 -11.05
C LEU A 56 -5.02 15.25 -12.01
N GLU A 57 -5.31 16.52 -11.80
CA GLU A 57 -6.23 17.27 -12.65
C GLU A 57 -5.74 17.30 -14.11
N GLY A 58 -6.67 17.05 -15.04
CA GLY A 58 -6.40 17.01 -16.48
C GLY A 58 -5.61 15.78 -16.97
N GLN A 59 -5.27 14.84 -16.09
CA GLN A 59 -4.61 13.59 -16.48
C GLN A 59 -5.62 12.55 -16.98
N GLN A 60 -5.14 11.66 -17.86
CA GLN A 60 -5.86 10.42 -18.19
C GLN A 60 -5.57 9.38 -17.10
N LEU A 61 -6.60 8.74 -16.55
CA LEU A 61 -6.48 7.84 -15.38
C LEU A 61 -7.19 6.49 -15.61
N ALA A 62 -7.54 6.18 -16.86
CA ALA A 62 -8.34 5.01 -17.21
C ALA A 62 -7.57 3.71 -16.99
N ALA A 63 -6.26 3.72 -17.23
CA ALA A 63 -5.39 2.57 -16.98
C ALA A 63 -4.95 2.49 -15.51
N LEU A 64 -4.79 3.63 -14.83
CA LEU A 64 -4.42 3.66 -13.41
C LEU A 64 -5.54 3.13 -12.50
N LYS A 65 -6.77 3.63 -12.66
CA LYS A 65 -7.92 3.31 -11.79
C LYS A 65 -8.10 1.81 -11.47
N PRO A 66 -8.08 0.87 -12.43
CA PRO A 66 -8.29 -0.56 -12.15
C PRO A 66 -7.15 -1.21 -11.33
N LEU A 67 -6.00 -0.57 -11.21
CA LEU A 67 -4.84 -1.07 -10.45
C LEU A 67 -4.91 -0.73 -8.97
N LEU A 68 -5.83 0.15 -8.56
CA LEU A 68 -5.90 0.71 -7.22
C LEU A 68 -7.03 0.12 -6.38
N ASP A 69 -6.81 0.07 -5.07
CA ASP A 69 -7.79 -0.32 -4.07
C ASP A 69 -7.48 0.43 -2.75
N VAL A 70 -8.39 0.35 -1.80
CA VAL A 70 -8.20 0.79 -0.40
C VAL A 70 -8.12 -0.39 0.57
N LYS A 71 -8.32 -1.61 0.06
CA LYS A 71 -8.23 -2.86 0.81
C LYS A 71 -7.02 -3.67 0.36
N SER A 72 -6.49 -4.46 1.30
CA SER A 72 -5.55 -5.53 1.02
C SER A 72 -6.08 -6.82 1.62
N ASP A 73 -5.87 -7.93 0.91
CA ASP A 73 -6.05 -9.28 1.45
C ASP A 73 -4.71 -9.93 1.81
N TRP A 74 -3.61 -9.20 1.67
CA TRP A 74 -2.25 -9.65 1.96
C TRP A 74 -1.63 -8.80 3.05
N PHE A 75 -1.02 -9.47 4.03
CA PHE A 75 -0.39 -8.82 5.18
C PHE A 75 0.92 -9.51 5.49
N LEU A 76 1.91 -8.76 5.97
CA LEU A 76 3.14 -9.29 6.54
C LEU A 76 3.01 -9.19 8.06
N LEU A 77 3.10 -10.32 8.75
CA LEU A 77 3.26 -10.36 10.21
C LEU A 77 4.75 -10.53 10.50
N ASP A 78 5.30 -9.52 11.14
CA ASP A 78 6.62 -9.52 11.74
C ASP A 78 6.44 -9.78 13.25
N ALA A 79 6.98 -10.89 13.74
CA ALA A 79 6.87 -11.31 15.13
C ALA A 79 8.24 -11.59 15.74
N THR A 80 8.48 -11.00 16.91
CA THR A 80 9.68 -11.24 17.72
C THR A 80 9.29 -11.93 19.02
N VAL A 81 10.01 -12.98 19.39
CA VAL A 81 9.78 -13.74 20.62
C VAL A 81 11.10 -13.92 21.36
N GLU A 82 11.09 -13.66 22.66
CA GLU A 82 12.23 -13.90 23.55
C GLU A 82 11.98 -15.16 24.40
N LEU A 83 12.89 -16.13 24.32
CA LEU A 83 12.81 -17.42 25.02
C LEU A 83 14.16 -17.75 25.64
N VAL A 84 14.23 -17.76 26.98
CA VAL A 84 15.45 -18.15 27.74
C VAL A 84 16.69 -17.38 27.21
N ASP A 85 16.58 -16.06 27.20
CA ASP A 85 17.62 -15.13 26.71
C ASP A 85 18.00 -15.31 25.23
N ARG A 86 17.12 -15.90 24.42
CA ARG A 86 17.27 -16.00 22.96
C ARG A 86 16.13 -15.29 22.26
N GLU A 87 16.47 -14.32 21.43
CA GLU A 87 15.54 -13.69 20.51
C GLU A 87 15.34 -14.57 19.28
N ARG A 88 14.08 -14.72 18.85
CA ARG A 88 13.70 -15.32 17.58
C ARG A 88 12.84 -14.36 16.80
N HIS A 89 13.12 -14.27 15.52
CA HIS A 89 12.40 -13.43 14.58
C HIS A 89 11.66 -14.30 13.56
N LEU A 90 10.39 -14.00 13.31
CA LEU A 90 9.54 -14.75 12.39
C LEU A 90 8.77 -13.79 11.48
N PHE A 91 8.97 -13.95 10.18
CA PHE A 91 8.16 -13.31 9.15
C PHE A 91 7.11 -14.29 8.63
N SER A 92 5.84 -13.89 8.65
CA SER A 92 4.73 -14.66 8.08
C SER A 92 3.97 -13.83 7.05
N VAL A 93 3.86 -14.34 5.83
CA VAL A 93 2.95 -13.75 4.82
C VAL A 93 1.57 -14.34 5.05
N LEU A 94 0.61 -13.47 5.41
CA LEU A 94 -0.77 -13.81 5.67
C LEU A 94 -1.64 -13.44 4.48
N ARG A 95 -2.64 -14.30 4.19
CA ARG A 95 -3.72 -14.02 3.26
C ARG A 95 -5.05 -14.06 3.99
N ARG A 96 -5.79 -12.96 3.94
CA ARG A 96 -7.19 -12.89 4.37
C ARG A 96 -8.09 -13.47 3.28
N ARG A 97 -9.04 -14.28 3.70
CA ARG A 97 -10.18 -14.79 2.92
C ARG A 97 -11.46 -14.36 3.62
N GLU A 98 -12.62 -14.62 3.03
CA GLU A 98 -13.92 -14.17 3.55
C GLU A 98 -14.13 -14.54 5.03
N GLU A 99 -13.70 -15.73 5.46
CA GLU A 99 -13.96 -16.24 6.81
C GLU A 99 -12.69 -16.54 7.63
N GLN A 100 -11.50 -16.37 7.06
CA GLN A 100 -10.26 -16.78 7.73
C GLN A 100 -9.04 -15.99 7.28
N VAL A 101 -8.03 -15.96 8.16
CA VAL A 101 -6.67 -15.50 7.83
C VAL A 101 -5.74 -16.69 7.90
N VAL A 102 -5.02 -16.95 6.80
CA VAL A 102 -4.10 -18.10 6.69
C VAL A 102 -2.69 -17.62 6.42
N ALA A 103 -1.70 -18.24 7.07
CA ALA A 103 -0.31 -18.03 6.72
C ALA A 103 0.04 -18.85 5.47
N VAL A 104 0.43 -18.18 4.40
CA VAL A 104 0.81 -18.83 3.14
C VAL A 104 2.30 -19.13 3.05
N PHE A 105 3.11 -18.41 3.83
CA PHE A 105 4.56 -18.54 3.87
C PHE A 105 5.06 -18.11 5.24
N ARG A 106 6.13 -18.76 5.72
CA ARG A 106 6.84 -18.42 6.95
C ARG A 106 8.34 -18.51 6.71
N SER A 107 9.07 -17.53 7.21
CA SER A 107 10.53 -17.56 7.29
C SER A 107 10.95 -17.18 8.69
N GLU A 108 11.87 -17.94 9.26
CA GLU A 108 12.65 -17.46 10.39
C GLU A 108 13.61 -16.38 9.85
N GLY A 109 13.70 -15.26 10.56
CA GLY A 109 14.70 -14.23 10.30
C GLY A 109 16.00 -14.60 11.01
N GLU A 110 17.14 -14.55 10.31
CA GLU A 110 18.44 -14.45 10.96
C GLU A 110 18.70 -12.96 11.26
N LEU A 111 19.14 -12.67 12.49
CA LEU A 111 19.61 -11.34 12.91
C LEU A 111 20.92 -10.97 12.21
#